data_AF-A0A6J6JZU8-F1
#
_entry.id   AF-A0A6J6JZU8-F1
#
_cell.length_a   1.000
_cell.length_b   1.000
_cell.length_c   1.000
_cell.angle_alpha   90.00
_cell.angle_beta   90.00
_cell.angle_gamma   90.00
#
_symmetry.space_group_name_H-M   'P 1'
#
loop_
_entity.id
_entity.type
_entity.pdbx_description
1 polymer ?
#
loop_
_entity_poly.entity_id
_entity_poly.type
_entity_poly.pdbx_seq_one_letter_code
_entity_poly.pdbx_strand_id
1 'polypeptide(L)'
;MQEMLYPTTYIKSRGLGEKCALLTDGRFSGGTAGLSIGHVSPEAAEGGLIGLVRTGDSITIDIPARSITLDVSPAELADRHAHEIARGDDAWTPTNRDRSVSLALQAYAAMTTSASRGAVRDLSQLRSR
;
A
#
# COMPACT_ATOMS: atom_id res chain seq x y z
N MET A 1 9.01 0.66 3.20
CA MET A 1 8.44 -0.70 3.28
C MET A 1 8.86 -1.45 4.57
N GLN A 2 8.28 -1.09 5.71
CA GLN A 2 8.54 -1.77 7.00
C GLN A 2 7.88 -3.15 7.06
N GLU A 3 8.45 -4.09 7.81
CA GLU A 3 7.84 -5.39 8.10
C GLU A 3 6.90 -5.30 9.30
N MET A 4 5.70 -5.86 9.16
CA MET A 4 4.65 -5.79 10.16
C MET A 4 4.28 -7.19 10.67
N LEU A 5 4.66 -7.50 11.91
CA LEU A 5 4.26 -8.74 12.61
C LEU A 5 2.93 -8.58 13.37
N TYR A 6 2.66 -7.38 13.87
CA TYR A 6 1.51 -7.14 14.74
C TYR A 6 0.15 -7.43 14.06
N PRO A 7 -0.12 -6.99 12.81
CA PRO A 7 -1.42 -7.24 12.18
C PRO A 7 -1.72 -8.73 12.00
N THR A 8 -0.75 -9.52 11.57
CA THR A 8 -0.92 -10.96 11.33
C THR A 8 -1.14 -11.73 12.63
N THR A 9 -0.35 -11.44 13.66
CA THR A 9 -0.48 -12.06 14.99
C THR A 9 -1.80 -11.70 15.67
N TYR A 10 -2.26 -10.45 15.52
CA TYR A 10 -3.55 -10.01 16.04
C TYR A 10 -4.72 -10.80 15.44
N ILE A 11 -4.83 -10.83 14.10
CA ILE A 11 -5.88 -11.58 13.39
C ILE A 11 -5.88 -13.06 13.79
N LYS A 12 -4.68 -13.67 13.87
CA LYS A 12 -4.53 -15.05 14.34
C LYS A 12 -5.08 -15.24 15.75
N SER A 13 -4.68 -14.40 16.70
CA SER A 13 -5.10 -14.50 18.11
C SER A 13 -6.61 -14.33 18.31
N ARG A 14 -7.27 -13.59 17.42
CA ARG A 14 -8.72 -13.38 17.43
C ARG A 14 -9.48 -14.49 16.70
N GLY A 15 -8.81 -15.51 16.16
CA GLY A 15 -9.44 -16.60 15.42
C GLY A 15 -10.02 -16.16 14.07
N LEU A 16 -9.49 -15.08 13.49
CA LEU A 16 -10.02 -14.47 12.26
C LEU A 16 -9.18 -14.81 11.01
N GLY A 17 -8.14 -15.64 11.13
CA GLY A 17 -7.22 -15.95 10.01
C GLY A 17 -7.90 -16.51 8.76
N GLU A 18 -8.98 -17.27 8.91
CA GLU A 18 -9.73 -17.83 7.77
C GLU A 18 -10.87 -16.91 7.28
N LYS A 19 -11.15 -15.83 8.02
CA LYS A 19 -12.28 -14.93 7.78
C LYS A 19 -11.86 -13.56 7.26
N CYS A 20 -10.60 -13.20 7.40
CA CYS A 20 -10.07 -11.91 7.02
C CYS A 20 -8.80 -12.06 6.19
N ALA A 21 -8.76 -11.36 5.06
CA ALA A 21 -7.53 -11.15 4.31
C ALA A 21 -6.84 -9.86 4.80
N LEU A 22 -5.51 -9.83 4.73
CA LEU A 22 -4.69 -8.66 4.98
C LEU A 22 -3.98 -8.25 3.69
N LEU A 23 -4.02 -6.96 3.36
CA LEU A 23 -3.42 -6.40 2.15
C LEU A 23 -2.62 -5.15 2.51
N THR A 24 -1.41 -5.00 1.96
CA THR A 24 -0.57 -3.82 2.17
C THR A 24 0.42 -3.60 1.02
N ASP A 25 0.74 -2.35 0.73
CA ASP A 25 1.92 -1.94 -0.05
C ASP A 25 3.24 -2.03 0.76
N GLY A 26 3.15 -2.40 2.04
CA GLY A 26 4.26 -2.76 2.92
C GLY A 26 4.61 -4.25 2.89
N ARG A 27 5.08 -4.76 4.04
CA ARG A 27 5.45 -6.17 4.23
C ARG A 27 4.81 -6.75 5.48
N PHE A 28 4.49 -8.04 5.44
CA PHE A 28 4.15 -8.83 6.62
C PHE A 28 5.30 -9.77 6.97
N SER A 29 5.46 -10.10 8.25
CA SER A 29 6.44 -11.10 8.68
C SER A 29 5.88 -12.52 8.62
N GLY A 30 6.75 -13.50 8.41
CA GLY A 30 6.43 -14.91 8.14
C GLY A 30 5.70 -15.70 9.24
N GLY A 31 5.29 -15.06 10.34
CA GLY A 31 4.38 -15.64 11.35
C GLY A 31 2.91 -15.65 10.92
N THR A 32 2.66 -15.52 9.62
CA THR A 32 1.39 -15.26 8.97
C THR A 32 0.37 -16.37 9.24
N ALA A 33 -0.87 -15.99 9.56
CA ALA A 33 -2.03 -16.87 9.49
C ALA A 33 -3.01 -16.31 8.46
N GLY A 34 -3.60 -17.19 7.65
CA GLY A 34 -4.55 -16.78 6.63
C GLY A 34 -3.92 -16.08 5.43
N LEU A 35 -4.76 -15.36 4.68
CA LEU A 35 -4.36 -14.68 3.45
C LEU A 35 -3.76 -13.31 3.77
N SER A 36 -2.43 -13.19 3.78
CA SER A 36 -1.75 -11.89 3.95
C SER A 36 -0.85 -11.59 2.77
N ILE A 37 -1.14 -10.48 2.08
CA ILE A 37 -0.55 -10.10 0.81
C ILE A 37 0.18 -8.77 1.00
N GLY A 38 1.50 -8.80 0.82
CA GLY A 38 2.35 -7.60 0.83
C GLY A 38 2.76 -7.19 -0.58
N HIS A 39 3.57 -6.15 -0.67
CA HIS A 39 4.18 -5.66 -1.91
C HIS A 39 3.19 -5.22 -3.00
N VAL A 40 1.97 -4.83 -2.62
CA VAL A 40 1.04 -4.22 -3.56
C VAL A 40 1.71 -3.01 -4.22
N SER A 41 1.73 -3.02 -5.55
CA SER A 41 2.43 -2.04 -6.38
C SER A 41 1.51 -1.63 -7.54
N PRO A 42 1.47 -0.34 -7.94
CA PRO A 42 2.13 0.81 -7.30
C PRO A 42 1.67 1.02 -5.85
N GLU A 43 2.56 1.57 -5.00
CA GLU A 43 2.23 1.84 -3.60
C GLU A 43 1.27 3.03 -3.48
N ALA A 44 0.62 3.22 -2.32
CA ALA A 44 -0.31 4.33 -2.13
C ALA A 44 0.37 5.70 -2.36
N ALA A 45 1.62 5.85 -1.93
CA ALA A 45 2.39 7.07 -2.10
C ALA A 45 2.77 7.37 -3.57
N GLU A 46 2.73 6.37 -4.45
CA GLU A 46 2.96 6.51 -5.90
C GLU A 46 1.64 6.74 -6.69
N GLY A 47 0.51 6.86 -6.00
CA GLY A 47 -0.80 6.96 -6.66
C GLY A 47 -1.42 5.63 -7.06
N GLY A 48 -0.94 4.53 -6.48
CA GLY A 48 -1.50 3.21 -6.72
C GLY A 48 -2.95 3.07 -6.28
N LEU A 49 -3.68 2.15 -6.90
CA LEU A 49 -5.11 1.89 -6.63
C LEU A 49 -5.40 1.62 -5.15
N ILE A 50 -4.45 1.02 -4.42
CA ILE A 50 -4.54 0.78 -2.97
C ILE A 50 -4.75 2.07 -2.17
N GLY A 51 -4.23 3.21 -2.64
CA GLY A 51 -4.44 4.52 -2.02
C GLY A 51 -5.85 5.09 -2.19
N LEU A 52 -6.67 4.52 -3.08
CA LEU A 52 -8.05 4.94 -3.35
C LEU A 52 -9.11 4.08 -2.65
N VAL A 53 -8.69 3.03 -1.94
CA VAL A 53 -9.58 2.14 -1.19
C VAL A 53 -10.24 2.91 -0.04
N ARG A 54 -11.54 2.76 0.12
CA ARG A 54 -12.34 3.33 1.21
C ARG A 54 -12.98 2.21 2.03
N THR A 55 -13.29 2.50 3.30
CA THR A 55 -14.00 1.56 4.16
C THR A 55 -15.35 1.19 3.55
N GLY A 56 -15.61 -0.13 3.46
CA GLY A 56 -16.84 -0.67 2.89
C GLY A 56 -16.73 -1.10 1.43
N ASP A 57 -15.63 -0.76 0.72
CA ASP A 57 -15.40 -1.29 -0.62
C ASP A 57 -15.21 -2.80 -0.61
N SER A 58 -15.73 -3.48 -1.63
CA SER A 58 -15.47 -4.90 -1.86
C SER A 58 -14.14 -5.08 -2.58
N ILE A 59 -13.37 -6.07 -2.11
CA ILE A 59 -12.12 -6.50 -2.75
C ILE A 59 -12.22 -8.00 -3.00
N THR A 60 -12.16 -8.39 -4.27
CA THR A 60 -12.13 -9.78 -4.68
C THR A 60 -10.69 -10.25 -4.84
N ILE A 61 -10.32 -11.34 -4.16
CA ILE A 61 -9.01 -11.99 -4.30
C ILE A 61 -9.22 -13.39 -4.88
N ASP A 62 -8.69 -13.61 -6.09
CA ASP A 62 -8.76 -14.90 -6.78
C ASP A 62 -7.35 -15.50 -6.87
N ILE A 63 -7.11 -16.56 -6.09
CA ILE A 63 -5.82 -17.24 -6.03
C ILE A 63 -5.52 -18.02 -7.32
N PRO A 64 -6.43 -18.85 -7.86
CA PRO A 64 -6.24 -19.48 -9.17
C PRO A 64 -5.91 -18.49 -10.30
N ALA A 65 -6.66 -17.39 -10.40
CA ALA A 65 -6.46 -16.37 -11.43
C ALA A 65 -5.29 -15.42 -11.12
N ARG A 66 -4.76 -15.46 -9.89
CA ARG A 66 -3.69 -14.59 -9.38
C ARG A 66 -4.05 -13.10 -9.50
N SER A 67 -5.29 -12.77 -9.19
CA SER A 67 -5.81 -11.41 -9.30
C SER A 67 -6.35 -10.88 -7.98
N ILE A 68 -6.27 -9.56 -7.83
CA ILE A 68 -6.87 -8.80 -6.75
C ILE A 68 -7.59 -7.63 -7.42
N THR A 69 -8.89 -7.53 -7.20
CA THR A 69 -9.74 -6.52 -7.83
C THR A 69 -10.42 -5.69 -6.77
N LEU A 70 -10.34 -4.37 -6.90
CA LEU A 70 -11.17 -3.45 -6.13
C LEU A 70 -12.49 -3.28 -6.91
N ASP A 71 -13.59 -3.77 -6.33
CA ASP A 71 -14.89 -3.85 -7.00
C ASP A 71 -15.63 -2.50 -6.93
N VAL A 72 -14.99 -1.46 -7.48
CA VAL A 72 -15.49 -0.09 -7.54
C VAL A 72 -15.53 0.34 -9.00
N SER A 73 -16.60 1.05 -9.39
CA SER A 73 -16.75 1.48 -10.78
C SER A 73 -15.60 2.39 -11.22
N PRO A 74 -15.21 2.36 -12.51
CA PRO A 74 -14.18 3.25 -13.03
C PRO A 74 -14.49 4.73 -12.84
N ALA A 75 -15.77 5.12 -12.89
CA ALA A 75 -16.20 6.51 -12.67
C ALA A 75 -15.93 6.95 -11.23
N GLU A 76 -16.32 6.14 -10.25
CA GLU A 76 -16.04 6.43 -8.83
C GLU A 76 -14.53 6.44 -8.55
N LEU A 77 -13.75 5.53 -9.14
CA LEU A 77 -12.29 5.56 -8.99
C LEU A 77 -11.66 6.82 -9.60
N ALA A 78 -12.15 7.26 -10.76
CA ALA A 78 -11.71 8.51 -11.38
C ALA A 78 -12.04 9.72 -10.50
N ASP A 79 -13.24 9.76 -9.92
CA ASP A 79 -13.67 10.83 -9.01
C ASP A 79 -12.79 10.84 -7.74
N ARG A 80 -12.51 9.68 -7.14
CA ARG A 80 -11.60 9.56 -5.98
C ARG A 80 -10.20 10.05 -6.31
N HIS A 81 -9.67 9.64 -7.46
CA HIS A 81 -8.36 10.06 -7.93
C HIS A 81 -8.30 11.57 -8.18
N ALA A 82 -9.35 12.17 -8.77
CA ALA A 82 -9.43 13.62 -8.97
C ALA A 82 -9.47 14.38 -7.63
N HIS A 83 -10.21 13.88 -6.64
CA HIS A 83 -10.21 14.46 -5.29
C HIS A 83 -8.82 14.39 -4.63
N GLU A 84 -8.09 13.29 -4.83
CA GLU A 84 -6.75 13.14 -4.28
C GLU A 84 -5.75 14.09 -4.94
N ILE A 85 -5.80 14.23 -6.28
CA ILE A 85 -5.00 15.21 -7.02
C ILE A 85 -5.32 16.64 -6.59
N ALA A 86 -6.58 16.95 -6.31
CA ALA A 86 -7.01 18.29 -5.89
C ALA A 86 -6.38 18.73 -4.55
N ARG A 87 -5.76 17.82 -3.79
CA ARG A 87 -4.98 18.14 -2.58
C ARG A 87 -3.61 18.76 -2.88
N GLY A 88 -3.19 18.82 -4.15
CA GLY A 88 -1.94 19.49 -4.56
C GLY A 88 -0.70 18.83 -3.94
N ASP A 89 0.12 19.62 -3.26
CA ASP A 89 1.37 19.16 -2.63
C ASP A 89 1.13 18.09 -1.54
N ASP A 90 -0.09 18.04 -0.97
CA ASP A 90 -0.48 17.05 0.02
C ASP A 90 -1.07 15.77 -0.60
N ALA A 91 -1.17 15.66 -1.93
CA ALA A 91 -1.68 14.46 -2.59
C ALA A 91 -0.83 13.22 -2.26
N TRP A 92 -1.50 12.09 -2.05
CA TRP A 92 -0.91 10.78 -1.71
C TRP A 92 -0.12 10.76 -0.40
N THR A 93 -0.32 11.79 0.43
CA THR A 93 0.20 11.85 1.79
C THR A 93 -0.89 11.54 2.81
N PRO A 94 -0.55 10.97 3.98
CA PRO A 94 -1.53 10.76 5.04
C PRO A 94 -1.98 12.09 5.66
N THR A 95 -3.28 12.24 5.92
CA THR A 95 -3.87 13.50 6.43
C THR A 95 -3.57 13.78 7.91
N ASN A 96 -3.52 12.75 8.76
CA ASN A 96 -3.43 12.91 10.22
C ASN A 96 -2.27 12.10 10.83
N ARG A 97 -1.08 12.15 10.21
CA ARG A 97 0.11 11.41 10.70
C ARG A 97 1.14 12.34 11.32
N ASP A 98 1.21 12.35 12.64
CA ASP A 98 2.34 12.97 13.37
C ASP A 98 3.52 11.99 13.44
N ARG A 99 4.49 12.18 12.55
CA ARG A 99 5.71 11.38 12.49
C ARG A 99 6.88 12.22 12.01
N SER A 100 7.95 12.26 12.80
CA SER A 100 9.25 12.73 12.32
C SER A 100 9.87 11.72 11.35
N VAL A 101 10.22 12.19 10.15
CA VAL A 101 10.91 11.40 9.12
C VAL A 101 12.35 11.88 9.05
N SER A 102 13.30 11.03 9.45
CA SER A 102 14.72 11.37 9.44
C SER A 102 15.24 11.64 8.04
N LEU A 103 16.31 12.43 7.93
CA LEU A 103 16.97 12.72 6.64
C LEU A 103 17.38 11.45 5.89
N ALA A 104 17.81 10.41 6.62
CA ALA A 104 18.15 9.12 6.01
C ALA A 104 16.94 8.44 5.33
N LEU A 105 15.75 8.53 5.94
CA LEU A 105 14.52 7.99 5.35
C LEU A 105 14.02 8.85 4.19
N GLN A 106 14.16 10.17 4.26
CA GLN A 106 13.85 11.07 3.14
C GLN A 106 14.76 10.77 1.95
N ALA A 107 16.07 10.63 2.18
CA ALA A 107 17.03 10.27 1.13
C ALA A 107 16.74 8.88 0.53
N TYR A 108 16.38 7.89 1.36
CA TYR A 108 15.96 6.58 0.87
C TYR A 108 14.71 6.68 -0.02
N ALA A 109 13.68 7.40 0.42
CA ALA A 109 12.44 7.57 -0.34
C ALA A 109 12.67 8.27 -1.69
N ALA A 110 13.62 9.21 -1.77
CA ALA A 110 13.94 9.91 -3.01
C ALA A 110 14.61 9.03 -4.08
N MET A 111 15.14 7.87 -3.72
CA MET A 111 15.90 6.99 -4.63
C MET A 111 15.33 5.59 -4.75
N THR A 112 14.46 5.14 -3.84
CA THR A 112 13.93 3.78 -3.88
C THR A 112 13.00 3.62 -5.08
N THR A 113 12.97 2.41 -5.63
CA THR A 113 12.06 2.01 -6.71
C THR A 113 10.88 1.25 -6.11
N SER A 114 9.80 1.12 -6.88
CA SER A 114 8.67 0.24 -6.53
C SER A 114 9.12 -1.15 -6.06
N ALA A 115 8.38 -1.73 -5.11
CA ALA A 115 8.64 -3.07 -4.61
C ALA A 115 8.57 -4.15 -5.70
N SER A 116 7.76 -3.94 -6.74
CA SER A 116 7.72 -4.77 -7.95
C SER A 116 9.08 -4.90 -8.65
N ARG A 117 9.99 -3.94 -8.44
CA ARG A 117 11.38 -3.90 -8.94
C ARG A 117 12.42 -4.22 -7.86
N GLY A 118 11.99 -4.71 -6.71
CA GLY A 118 12.87 -5.12 -5.60
C GLY A 118 13.29 -3.99 -4.66
N ALA A 119 12.66 -2.82 -4.72
CA ALA A 119 12.96 -1.66 -3.85
C ALA A 119 14.44 -1.22 -3.88
N VAL A 120 15.10 -1.44 -5.02
CA VAL A 120 16.49 -1.01 -5.25
C VAL A 120 16.59 0.51 -5.27
N ARG A 121 17.79 1.05 -5.01
CA ARG A 121 18.07 2.49 -5.11
C ARG A 121 18.49 2.82 -6.53
N ASP A 122 17.75 3.71 -7.18
CA ASP A 122 18.05 4.28 -8.49
C ASP A 122 18.44 5.76 -8.33
N LEU A 123 19.73 6.03 -8.53
CA LEU A 123 20.33 7.37 -8.42
C LEU A 123 19.88 8.31 -9.53
N SER A 124 19.38 7.80 -10.65
CA SER A 124 18.93 8.64 -11.76
C SER A 124 17.71 9.50 -11.37
N GLN A 125 16.90 9.04 -10.41
CA GLN A 125 15.73 9.74 -9.87
C GLN A 125 16.06 11.07 -9.19
N LEU A 126 17.31 11.25 -8.73
CA LEU A 126 17.78 12.51 -8.15
C LEU A 126 18.08 13.58 -9.21
N ARG A 127 18.27 13.18 -10.47
CA ARG A 127 18.59 14.08 -11.58
C ARG A 127 17.36 14.50 -12.38
N SER A 128 16.24 13.80 -12.20
CA SER A 128 15.00 13.98 -12.94
C SER A 128 13.96 14.84 -12.21
N ARG A 129 14.33 15.44 -11.07
CA ARG A 129 13.49 16.35 -10.27
C ARG A 129 13.93 17.79 -10.47
#